data_AF-A0A315Z941-F1
#
_entry.id   AF-A0A315Z941-F1
#
_cell.length_a   1.000
_cell.length_b   1.000
_cell.length_c   1.000
_cell.angle_alpha   90.00
_cell.angle_beta   90.00
_cell.angle_gamma   90.00
#
_symmetry.space_group_name_H-M   'P 1'
#
loop_
_entity.id
_entity.type
_entity.pdbx_description
1 polymer ?
#
loop_
_entity_poly.entity_id
_entity_poly.type
_entity_poly.pdbx_seq_one_letter_code
_entity_poly.pdbx_strand_id
1 'polypeptide(L)'
;MPRALFPWLDYTENFYTTALEDANILARLARLKITTEELQETQAMIAAVRNSKLVHRNEIAESQEATRAKDKALAELDEWMRDFYDMAKIALEDSPQMMESLGVFVRN
;
A
#
# COMPACT_ATOMS: atom_id res chain seq x y z
N MET A 1 10.13 -12.84 0.49
CA MET A 1 10.60 -12.24 -0.77
C MET A 1 12.07 -11.89 -0.67
N PRO A 2 12.86 -11.98 -1.75
CA PRO A 2 14.29 -11.64 -1.69
C PRO A 2 14.47 -10.15 -1.36
N ARG A 3 15.32 -9.81 -0.38
CA ARG A 3 15.65 -8.40 -0.03
C ARG A 3 16.25 -7.61 -1.21
N ALA A 4 16.77 -8.29 -2.22
CA ALA A 4 17.50 -7.71 -3.34
C ALA A 4 16.70 -7.64 -4.65
N LEU A 5 15.36 -7.69 -4.63
CA LEU A 5 14.55 -7.73 -5.86
C LEU A 5 14.80 -6.51 -6.78
N PHE A 6 14.77 -5.28 -6.26
CA PHE A 6 15.00 -4.09 -7.09
C PHE A 6 16.44 -4.02 -7.64
N PRO A 7 17.50 -4.19 -6.81
CA PRO A 7 18.86 -4.30 -7.34
C PRO A 7 19.04 -5.40 -8.38
N TRP A 8 18.38 -6.55 -8.20
CA TRP A 8 18.39 -7.64 -9.18
C TRP A 8 17.68 -7.24 -10.48
N LEU A 9 16.51 -6.59 -10.40
CA LEU A 9 15.79 -6.07 -11.57
C LEU A 9 16.62 -5.04 -12.32
N ASP A 10 17.33 -4.15 -11.62
CA ASP A 10 18.20 -3.14 -12.24
C ASP A 10 19.38 -3.81 -12.97
N TYR A 11 19.99 -4.81 -12.35
CA TYR A 11 21.06 -5.59 -12.98
C TYR A 11 20.56 -6.36 -14.21
N THR A 12 19.43 -7.05 -14.11
CA THR A 12 18.89 -7.85 -15.22
C THR A 12 18.40 -6.96 -16.36
N GLU A 13 17.74 -5.86 -16.07
CA GLU A 13 17.32 -4.88 -17.08
C GLU A 13 18.53 -4.36 -17.88
N ASN A 14 19.60 -3.95 -17.20
CA ASN A 14 20.84 -3.54 -17.86
C ASN A 14 21.46 -4.65 -18.73
N PHE A 15 21.44 -5.90 -18.24
CA PHE A 15 21.92 -7.05 -19.02
C PHE A 15 21.12 -7.22 -20.33
N TYR A 16 19.79 -7.27 -20.26
CA TYR A 16 18.94 -7.49 -21.44
C TYR A 16 19.01 -6.32 -22.42
N THR A 17 19.05 -5.08 -21.93
CA THR A 17 19.23 -3.88 -22.76
C THR A 17 20.58 -3.94 -23.49
N THR A 18 21.68 -4.20 -22.77
CA THR A 18 23.02 -4.30 -23.38
C THR A 18 23.08 -5.45 -24.39
N ALA A 19 22.49 -6.61 -24.07
CA ALA A 19 22.50 -7.76 -24.94
C ALA A 19 21.71 -7.54 -26.24
N LEU A 20 20.63 -6.75 -26.19
CA LEU A 20 19.81 -6.41 -27.36
C LEU A 20 20.45 -5.33 -28.25
N GLU A 21 21.32 -4.48 -27.69
CA GLU A 21 21.99 -3.40 -28.43
C GLU A 21 23.30 -3.84 -29.11
N ASP A 22 23.96 -4.90 -28.63
CA ASP A 22 25.23 -5.39 -29.18
C ASP A 22 25.06 -6.59 -30.12
N ALA A 23 25.30 -6.36 -31.42
CA ALA A 23 25.23 -7.39 -32.46
C ALA A 23 26.20 -8.57 -32.24
N ASN A 24 27.36 -8.35 -31.62
CA ASN A 24 28.29 -9.44 -31.29
C ASN A 24 27.75 -10.30 -30.15
N ILE A 25 27.10 -9.70 -29.16
CA ILE A 25 26.46 -10.45 -28.06
C ILE A 25 25.29 -11.26 -28.62
N LEU A 26 24.42 -10.67 -29.43
CA LEU A 26 23.33 -11.38 -30.10
C LEU A 26 23.82 -12.56 -30.93
N ALA A 27 24.89 -12.37 -31.72
CA ALA A 27 25.47 -13.45 -32.52
C ALA A 27 25.98 -14.61 -31.64
N ARG A 28 26.56 -14.32 -30.46
CA ARG A 28 27.03 -15.34 -29.51
C ARG A 28 25.86 -16.04 -28.80
N LEU A 29 24.81 -15.31 -28.46
CA LEU A 29 23.59 -15.87 -27.85
C LEU A 29 22.82 -16.75 -28.83
N ALA A 30 22.73 -16.36 -30.10
CA ALA A 30 22.12 -17.16 -31.15
C ALA A 30 22.79 -18.54 -31.31
N ARG A 31 24.12 -18.63 -31.11
CA ARG A 31 24.84 -19.92 -31.10
C ARG A 31 24.43 -20.83 -29.96
N LEU A 32 23.89 -20.28 -28.87
CA LEU A 32 23.33 -21.01 -27.74
C LEU A 32 21.82 -21.28 -27.90
N LYS A 33 21.27 -21.01 -29.09
CA LYS A 33 19.82 -21.09 -29.41
C LYS A 33 18.96 -20.10 -28.62
N ILE A 34 19.54 -19.02 -28.12
CA ILE A 34 18.79 -17.91 -27.52
C ILE A 34 18.49 -16.91 -28.63
N THR A 35 17.21 -16.71 -28.91
CA THR A 35 16.73 -15.82 -29.97
C THR A 35 16.55 -14.39 -29.47
N THR A 36 16.57 -13.43 -30.39
CA THR A 36 16.28 -12.02 -30.07
C THR A 36 14.85 -11.86 -29.51
N GLU A 37 13.91 -12.67 -30.00
CA GLU A 37 12.52 -12.66 -29.54
C GLU A 37 12.41 -13.08 -28.06
N GLU A 38 13.08 -14.16 -27.64
CA GLU A 38 13.12 -14.59 -26.24
C GLU A 38 13.75 -13.53 -25.32
N LEU A 39 14.76 -12.81 -25.79
CA LEU A 39 15.38 -11.71 -25.04
C LEU A 39 14.42 -10.52 -24.86
N GLN A 40 13.70 -10.14 -25.92
CA GLN A 40 12.69 -9.08 -25.88
C GLN A 40 11.51 -9.46 -24.99
N GLU A 41 11.03 -10.70 -25.08
CA GLU A 41 9.96 -11.22 -24.23
C GLU A 41 10.38 -11.17 -22.75
N THR A 42 11.61 -11.61 -22.44
CA THR A 42 12.11 -11.58 -21.07
C THR A 42 12.29 -10.15 -20.56
N GLN A 43 12.76 -9.22 -21.40
CA GLN A 43 12.85 -7.80 -21.04
C GLN A 43 11.47 -7.22 -20.70
N ALA A 44 10.44 -7.58 -21.47
CA ALA A 44 9.07 -7.18 -21.19
C ALA A 44 8.54 -7.77 -19.86
N MET A 45 8.86 -9.03 -19.57
CA MET A 45 8.51 -9.66 -18.28
C MET A 45 9.19 -8.98 -17.10
N ILE A 46 10.47 -8.60 -17.21
CA ILE A 46 11.20 -7.85 -16.18
C ILE A 46 10.51 -6.51 -15.91
N ALA A 47 10.15 -5.78 -16.96
CA ALA A 47 9.43 -4.51 -16.83
C ALA A 47 8.06 -4.70 -16.15
N ALA A 48 7.31 -5.75 -16.51
CA ALA A 48 6.03 -6.08 -15.89
C ALA A 48 6.17 -6.37 -14.39
N VAL A 49 7.17 -7.16 -13.99
CA VAL A 49 7.46 -7.46 -12.57
C VAL A 49 7.82 -6.19 -11.80
N ARG A 50 8.68 -5.33 -12.38
CA ARG A 50 9.03 -4.04 -11.79
C ARG A 50 7.78 -3.20 -11.54
N ASN A 51 6.93 -3.05 -12.55
CA ASN A 51 5.72 -2.25 -12.45
C ASN A 51 4.76 -2.81 -11.39
N SER A 52 4.48 -4.11 -11.43
CA SER A 52 3.63 -4.78 -10.43
C SER A 52 4.16 -4.55 -9.00
N LYS A 53 5.47 -4.61 -8.80
CA LYS A 53 6.06 -4.38 -7.48
C LYS A 53 5.94 -2.93 -7.02
N LEU A 54 6.06 -1.97 -7.93
CA LEU A 54 5.87 -0.55 -7.64
C LEU A 54 4.41 -0.25 -7.26
N VAL A 55 3.45 -0.74 -8.06
CA VAL A 55 2.01 -0.61 -7.77
C VAL A 55 1.69 -1.17 -6.40
N HIS A 56 2.10 -2.41 -6.13
CA HIS A 56 1.86 -3.04 -4.83
C HIS A 56 2.47 -2.26 -3.65
N ARG A 57 3.66 -1.65 -3.83
CA ARG A 57 4.27 -0.82 -2.78
C ARG A 57 3.46 0.44 -2.52
N ASN A 58 2.91 1.06 -3.56
CA ASN A 58 2.06 2.25 -3.44
C ASN A 58 0.74 1.90 -2.74
N GLU A 59 0.09 0.81 -3.13
CA GLU A 59 -1.15 0.32 -2.50
C GLU A 59 -0.96 0.07 -0.99
N ILE A 60 0.18 -0.50 -0.58
CA ILE A 60 0.49 -0.67 0.85
C ILE A 60 0.62 0.69 1.55
N ALA A 61 1.31 1.65 0.93
CA ALA A 61 1.49 2.98 1.52
C ALA A 61 0.14 3.70 1.68
N GLU A 62 -0.70 3.68 0.65
CA GLU A 62 -2.05 4.25 0.65
C GLU A 62 -2.94 3.57 1.71
N SER A 63 -2.89 2.24 1.83
CA SER A 63 -3.64 1.50 2.85
C SER A 63 -3.22 1.89 4.28
N GLN A 64 -1.92 2.06 4.51
CA GLN A 64 -1.40 2.51 5.82
C GLN A 64 -1.81 3.94 6.14
N GLU A 65 -1.79 4.84 5.16
CA GLU A 65 -2.22 6.23 5.33
C GLU A 65 -3.72 6.30 5.63
N ALA A 66 -4.54 5.59 4.86
CA ALA A 66 -5.98 5.51 5.10
C ALA A 66 -6.30 4.95 6.49
N THR A 67 -5.56 3.92 6.95
CA THR A 67 -5.71 3.37 8.29
C THR A 67 -5.37 4.41 9.36
N ARG A 68 -4.25 5.12 9.23
CA ARG A 68 -3.87 6.19 10.17
C ARG A 68 -4.89 7.32 10.20
N ALA A 69 -5.40 7.75 9.04
CA ALA A 69 -6.39 8.81 8.95
C ALA A 69 -7.71 8.40 9.63
N LYS A 70 -8.18 7.17 9.38
CA LYS A 70 -9.39 6.62 10.01
C LYS A 70 -9.22 6.52 11.53
N ASP A 71 -8.11 5.95 12.01
CA ASP A 71 -7.88 5.75 13.43
C ASP A 71 -7.78 7.10 14.18
N LYS A 72 -7.15 8.10 13.55
CA LYS A 72 -7.14 9.48 14.06
C LYS A 72 -8.54 10.07 14.17
N ALA A 73 -9.35 9.99 13.12
CA ALA A 73 -10.71 10.53 13.11
C ALA A 73 -11.61 9.84 14.16
N LEU A 74 -11.46 8.53 14.36
CA LEU A 74 -12.20 7.80 15.39
C LEU A 74 -11.77 8.18 16.80
N ALA A 75 -10.47 8.43 17.03
CA ALA A 75 -9.98 8.88 18.33
C ALA A 75 -10.48 10.29 18.66
N GLU A 76 -10.43 11.22 17.69
CA GLU A 76 -10.97 12.58 17.84
C GLU A 76 -12.48 12.55 18.11
N LEU A 77 -13.23 11.67 17.43
CA LEU A 77 -14.66 11.51 17.66
C LEU A 77 -14.96 10.93 19.05
N ASP A 78 -14.21 9.93 19.50
CA ASP A 78 -14.39 9.33 20.83
C ASP A 78 -14.09 10.35 21.95
N GLU A 79 -13.02 11.14 21.80
CA GLU A 79 -12.70 12.24 22.73
C GLU A 79 -13.84 13.27 22.78
N TRP A 80 -14.30 13.75 21.62
CA TRP A 80 -15.38 14.73 21.56
C TRP A 80 -16.70 14.20 22.15
N MET A 81 -17.06 12.95 21.85
CA MET A 81 -18.27 12.33 22.38
C MET A 81 -18.20 12.14 23.90
N ARG A 82 -17.02 11.81 24.44
CA ARG A 82 -16.84 11.71 25.90
C ARG A 82 -17.08 13.05 26.58
N ASP A 83 -16.43 14.11 26.09
CA ASP A 83 -16.62 15.46 26.63
C ASP A 83 -18.08 15.91 26.53
N PHE A 84 -18.72 15.63 25.39
CA PHE A 84 -20.15 15.91 25.20
C PHE A 84 -21.01 15.17 26.23
N TYR A 85 -20.80 13.87 26.43
CA TYR A 85 -21.58 13.10 27.40
C TYR A 85 -21.31 13.51 28.84
N ASP A 86 -20.08 13.89 29.18
CA ASP A 86 -19.74 14.35 30.53
C ASP A 86 -20.41 15.70 30.83
N MET A 87 -20.43 16.63 29.87
CA MET A 87 -21.19 17.87 29.98
C MET A 87 -22.71 17.62 30.04
N ALA A 88 -23.23 16.69 29.23
CA ALA A 88 -24.64 16.33 29.23
C ALA A 88 -25.08 15.71 30.57
N LYS A 89 -24.26 14.84 31.18
CA LYS A 89 -24.52 14.28 32.51
C LYS A 89 -24.68 15.36 33.57
N ILE A 90 -23.84 16.39 33.54
CA ILE A 90 -23.92 17.52 34.47
C ILE A 90 -25.17 18.36 34.18
N ALA A 91 -25.40 18.72 32.92
CA ALA A 91 -26.52 19.59 32.54
C ALA A 91 -27.90 18.93 32.75
N LEU A 92 -27.97 17.61 32.68
CA LEU A 92 -29.20 16.82 32.77
C LEU A 92 -29.26 15.97 34.05
N GLU A 93 -28.50 16.32 35.08
CA GLU A 93 -28.44 15.60 36.37
C GLU A 93 -29.84 15.36 36.96
N ASP A 94 -30.69 16.39 36.94
CA ASP A 94 -32.07 16.33 37.44
C ASP A 94 -33.09 15.79 36.42
N SER A 95 -32.64 15.44 35.21
CA SER A 95 -33.50 14.97 34.11
C SER A 95 -33.01 13.65 33.49
N PRO A 96 -33.03 12.52 34.22
CA PRO A 96 -32.48 11.24 33.76
C PRO A 96 -33.12 10.72 32.46
N GLN A 97 -34.41 10.97 32.25
CA GLN A 97 -35.13 10.58 31.04
C GLN A 97 -34.60 11.30 29.77
N MET A 98 -34.06 12.51 29.93
CA MET A 98 -33.42 13.23 28.82
C MET A 98 -32.05 12.63 28.49
N MET A 99 -31.31 12.10 29.47
CA MET A 99 -30.07 11.35 29.20
C MET A 99 -30.32 10.05 28.44
N GLU A 100 -31.42 9.36 28.73
CA GLU A 100 -31.83 8.16 27.97
C GLU A 100 -32.16 8.49 26.50
N SER A 101 -32.70 9.69 26.23
CA SER A 101 -32.94 10.16 24.85
C SER A 101 -31.64 10.40 24.06
N LEU A 102 -30.52 10.62 24.75
CA LEU A 102 -29.18 10.71 24.18
C LEU A 102 -28.51 9.33 24.02
N GLY A 103 -29.25 8.24 24.28
CA GLY A 103 -28.74 6.86 24.16
C GLY A 103 -27.90 6.39 25.34
N VAL A 104 -27.83 7.17 26.43
CA VAL A 104 -27.13 6.80 27.66
C VAL A 104 -28.15 6.25 28.66
N PHE A 105 -28.11 4.93 28.89
CA PHE A 105 -28.94 4.30 29.92
C PHE A 105 -28.45 4.67 31.31
N VAL A 106 -29.28 5.36 32.10
CA VAL A 106 -29.01 5.65 33.51
C VAL A 106 -29.65 4.55 34.35
N ARG A 107 -28.82 3.77 35.06
CA ARG A 107 -29.32 2.80 36.06
C ARG A 107 -29.25 3.44 37.44
N ASN A 108 -30.40 3.57 38.08
CA ASN A 108 -30.51 3.92 39.50
C ASN A 108 -29.95 2.79 40.39
#